data_AF-A0A0U1KW94-F1
#
_entry.id   AF-A0A0U1KW94-F1
#
_cell.length_a   1.000
_cell.length_b   1.000
_cell.length_c   1.000
_cell.angle_alpha   90.00
_cell.angle_beta   90.00
_cell.angle_gamma   90.00
#
_symmetry.space_group_name_H-M   'P 1'
#
loop_
_entity.id
_entity.type
_entity.pdbx_description
1 polymer ?
#
loop_
_entity_poly.entity_id
_entity_poly.type
_entity_poly.pdbx_seq_one_letter_code
_entity_poly.pdbx_strand_id
1 'polypeptide(L)' 'MNIRYLDSKKQETELYNEIWQLSQELDRLDKEGKDTTDTSQRFEEVLEEFMLFRQQEAKAR' A
#
# COMPACT_ATOMS: atom_id res chain seq x y z
N MET A 1 10.41 -14.81 -19.73
CA MET A 1 9.72 -14.19 -18.58
C MET A 1 9.02 -12.94 -19.11
N ASN A 2 7.70 -12.85 -18.97
CA ASN A 2 6.88 -11.84 -19.63
C ASN A 2 7.09 -10.48 -18.91
N ILE A 3 7.51 -9.44 -19.61
CA ILE A 3 7.93 -8.15 -19.02
C ILE A 3 6.82 -7.57 -18.12
N ARG A 4 5.55 -7.69 -18.56
CA ARG A 4 4.35 -7.30 -17.80
C ARG A 4 4.21 -7.97 -16.43
N TYR A 5 4.65 -9.22 -16.31
CA TYR A 5 4.58 -9.98 -15.05
C TYR A 5 5.65 -9.50 -14.05
N LEU A 6 6.82 -9.10 -14.55
CA LEU A 6 7.90 -8.56 -13.73
C LEU A 6 7.54 -7.18 -13.18
N ASP A 7 6.96 -6.31 -14.01
CA ASP A 7 6.47 -4.99 -13.59
C ASP A 7 5.33 -5.11 -12.55
N SER A 8 4.37 -6.01 -12.79
CA SER A 8 3.26 -6.25 -11.85
C SER A 8 3.76 -6.76 -10.48
N LYS A 9 4.73 -7.68 -10.45
CA LYS A 9 5.32 -8.16 -9.19
C LYS A 9 6.14 -7.09 -8.46
N LYS A 10 6.80 -6.20 -9.20
CA LYS A 10 7.52 -5.07 -8.62
C LYS A 10 6.56 -4.08 -7.99
N GLN A 11 5.50 -3.71 -8.71
CA GLN A 11 4.46 -2.81 -8.23
C GLN A 11 3.73 -3.38 -7.00
N GLU A 12 3.43 -4.69 -6.99
CA GLU A 12 2.87 -5.38 -5.81
C GLU A 12 3.79 -5.23 -4.59
N THR A 13 5.10 -5.44 -4.78
CA THR A 13 6.08 -5.35 -3.69
C THR A 13 6.21 -3.92 -3.15
N GLU A 14 6.18 -2.92 -4.04
CA GLU A 14 6.22 -1.51 -3.66
C GLU A 14 5.00 -1.14 -2.81
N LEU A 15 3.80 -1.51 -3.23
CA LEU A 15 2.56 -1.27 -2.48
C LEU A 15 2.58 -1.93 -1.09
N TYR A 16 3.02 -3.19 -0.99
CA TYR A 16 3.13 -3.86 0.31
C TYR A 16 4.15 -3.17 1.23
N ASN A 17 5.28 -2.71 0.68
CA ASN A 17 6.30 -2.02 1.47
C ASN A 17 5.78 -0.67 1.99
N GLU A 18 5.05 0.06 1.16
CA GLU A 18 4.46 1.35 1.52
C GLU A 18 3.36 1.21 2.59
N ILE A 19 2.46 0.22 2.44
CA ILE A 19 1.48 -0.14 3.47
C ILE A 19 2.20 -0.51 4.78
N TRP A 20 3.28 -1.28 4.72
CA TRP A 20 4.02 -1.65 5.92
C TRP A 20 4.65 -0.44 6.61
N GLN A 21 5.29 0.46 5.86
CA GLN A 21 5.89 1.69 6.40
C GLN A 21 4.86 2.58 7.08
N LEU A 22 3.75 2.86 6.43
CA LEU A 22 2.69 3.70 7.00
C LEU A 22 2.04 3.05 8.23
N SER A 23 1.95 1.71 8.28
CA SER A 23 1.47 1.00 9.47
C SER A 23 2.40 1.21 10.67
N GLN A 24 3.72 1.19 10.45
CA GLN A 24 4.71 1.47 11.49
C GLN A 24 4.66 2.94 11.94
N GLU A 25 4.45 3.86 10.99
CA GLU A 25 4.31 5.28 11.29
C GLU A 25 3.05 5.56 12.12
N LEU A 26 1.91 4.98 11.76
CA LEU A 26 0.67 5.07 12.53
C LEU A 26 0.82 4.52 13.94
N ASP A 27 1.37 3.31 14.10
CA ASP A 27 1.61 2.70 15.41
C ASP A 27 2.54 3.57 16.29
N ARG A 28 3.56 4.18 15.68
CA ARG A 28 4.43 5.11 16.39
C ARG A 28 3.69 6.38 16.82
N LEU A 29 2.94 7.01 15.92
CA LEU A 29 2.21 8.24 16.20
C LEU A 29 1.14 8.03 17.26
N ASP A 30 0.40 6.92 17.21
CA ASP A 30 -0.58 6.51 18.20
C ASP A 30 0.06 6.34 19.59
N LYS A 31 1.20 5.65 19.66
CA LYS A 31 1.98 5.50 20.91
C LYS A 31 2.51 6.83 21.45
N GLU A 32 2.88 7.76 20.57
CA GLU A 32 3.32 9.10 20.95
C GLU A 32 2.14 10.03 21.29
N GLY A 33 0.89 9.59 21.14
CA GLY A 33 -0.32 10.40 21.34
C GLY A 33 -0.40 11.59 20.37
N LYS A 34 0.23 11.46 19.21
CA LYS A 34 0.24 12.49 18.16
C LYS A 34 -0.96 12.33 17.24
N ASP A 35 -1.30 13.41 16.55
CA ASP A 35 -2.32 13.35 15.51
C ASP A 35 -1.91 12.37 14.40
N THR A 36 -2.81 11.46 14.06
CA THR A 36 -2.64 10.44 13.03
C THR A 36 -3.47 10.72 11.79
N THR A 37 -4.14 11.88 11.73
CA THR A 37 -5.12 12.20 10.66
C THR A 37 -4.44 12.19 9.30
N ASP A 38 -3.30 12.88 9.15
CA ASP A 38 -2.53 12.92 7.91
C ASP A 38 -2.06 11.52 7.47
N THR A 39 -1.42 10.78 8.37
CA THR A 39 -0.92 9.43 8.06
C THR A 39 -2.06 8.47 7.75
N SER A 40 -3.24 8.62 8.38
CA SER A 40 -4.42 7.80 8.10
C SER A 40 -5.00 8.11 6.72
N GLN A 41 -5.03 9.37 6.29
CA GLN A 41 -5.46 9.75 4.94
C GLN A 41 -4.53 9.16 3.88
N ARG A 42 -3.21 9.29 4.07
CA ARG A 42 -2.21 8.67 3.18
C ARG A 42 -2.35 7.15 3.15
N PHE A 43 -2.69 6.53 4.28
CA PHE A 43 -2.95 5.09 4.36
C PHE A 43 -4.17 4.67 3.55
N GLU A 44 -5.24 5.45 3.60
CA GLU A 44 -6.46 5.21 2.83
C GLU A 44 -6.17 5.26 1.31
N GLU A 45 -5.45 6.27 0.84
CA GLU A 45 -5.06 6.40 -0.57
C GLU A 45 -4.26 5.18 -1.06
N VAL A 46 -3.24 4.75 -0.30
CA VAL A 46 -2.40 3.60 -0.67
C VAL A 46 -3.21 2.28 -0.65
N LEU A 47 -4.16 2.14 0.28
CA LEU A 47 -5.05 0.97 0.31
C LEU A 47 -6.02 0.95 -0.88
N GLU A 48 -6.52 2.10 -1.32
CA GLU A 48 -7.33 2.18 -2.54
C GLU A 48 -6.53 1.75 -3.78
N GLU A 49 -5.30 2.25 -3.93
CA GLU A 49 -4.40 1.83 -5.01
C GLU A 49 -4.15 0.31 -4.98
N PHE A 50 -3.90 -0.25 -3.79
CA PHE A 50 -3.73 -1.68 -3.62
C PHE A 50 -4.99 -2.49 -4.00
N MET A 51 -6.18 -2.03 -3.62
CA MET A 51 -7.44 -2.66 -4.01
C MET A 51 -7.65 -2.62 -5.53
N LEU A 52 -7.37 -1.48 -6.17
CA LEU A 52 -7.45 -1.34 -7.63
C LEU A 52 -6.45 -2.26 -8.34
N PHE A 53 -5.22 -2.35 -7.84
CA PHE A 53 -4.20 -3.27 -8.35
C PHE A 53 -4.67 -4.73 -8.26
N ARG A 54 -5.17 -5.14 -7.09
CA ARG A 54 -5.72 -6.50 -6.86
C ARG A 54 -6.91 -6.82 -7.77
N GLN A 55 -7.80 -5.85 -8.00
CA GLN A 55 -8.91 -6.03 -8.94
C GLN A 55 -8.43 -6.20 -10.38
N GLN A 56 -7.39 -5.48 -10.78
CA GLN A 56 -6.80 -5.62 -12.11
C GLN A 56 -6.11 -6.98 -12.28
N GLU A 57 -5.35 -7.43 -11.28
CA GLU A 57 -4.76 -8.78 -11.29
C GLU A 57 -5.83 -9.88 -11.34
N ALA A 58 -6.93 -9.72 -10.59
CA ALA A 58 -8.05 -10.66 -10.60
C ALA A 58 -8.76 -10.75 -11.95
N LYS A 59 -8.86 -9.63 -12.68
CA LYS A 59 -9.41 -9.60 -14.06
C LYS A 59 -8.44 -10.13 -15.11
N ALA A 60 -7.14 -10.13 -14.83
CA ALA A 60 -6.09 -10.60 -15.74
C ALA A 60 -5.82 -12.11 -15.64
N ARG A 61 -6.36 -12.78 -14.62
CA ARG A 61 -6.34 -14.24 -14.43
C ARG A 61 -7.52 -14.92 -15.12
#